data_AF-A0A819DWS7-F1
#
_entry.id   AF-A0A819DWS7-F1
#
_cell.length_a   1.000
_cell.length_b   1.000
_cell.length_c   1.000
_cell.angle_alpha   90.00
_cell.angle_beta   90.00
_cell.angle_gamma   90.00
#
_symmetry.space_group_name_H-M   'P 1'
#
loop_
_entity.id
_entity.type
_entity.pdbx_description
1 polymer ?
#
loop_
_entity_poly.entity_id
_entity_poly.type
_entity_poly.pdbx_seq_one_letter_code
_entity_poly.pdbx_strand_id
1 'polypeptide(L)'
;MDHHLYMSTFFITILFNTQASDDDDIDRLNRKYTVYLLIALAVISASRLFMNITSLISCWNRANFHSAYIKYTNYICFITNTYQLDTNEQIPNSINERKARVLNYYQWTPFIILLMALFFYLPRLFWRTLSVRSGIDLLDIIDAAGETKTVKDFDDRDQLIKYMVDTIDMYVDDARRHSDAEKRQRSLIQKFFQLLCCMTGKFLGNYFITLYIFI
;
A
#
# COMPACT_ATOMS: atom_id res chain seq x y z
N MET A 1 -25.47 -1.17 15.62
CA MET A 1 -24.05 -1.01 16.00
C MET A 1 -23.13 -1.86 15.11
N ASP A 2 -23.70 -2.49 14.08
CA ASP A 2 -23.13 -3.65 13.39
C ASP A 2 -22.45 -3.29 12.07
N HIS A 3 -22.78 -2.15 11.47
CA HIS A 3 -22.17 -1.69 10.21
C HIS A 3 -20.68 -1.33 10.34
N HIS A 4 -20.25 -0.80 11.50
CA HIS A 4 -18.83 -0.51 11.75
C HIS A 4 -18.00 -1.77 11.98
N LEU A 5 -18.62 -2.80 12.59
CA LEU A 5 -18.01 -4.11 12.75
C LEU A 5 -17.93 -4.86 11.42
N TYR A 6 -18.96 -4.79 10.57
CA TYR A 6 -18.90 -5.38 9.22
C TYR A 6 -17.87 -4.71 8.32
N MET A 7 -17.75 -3.38 8.37
CA MET A 7 -16.72 -2.68 7.61
C MET A 7 -15.31 -2.98 8.14
N SER A 8 -15.12 -3.08 9.46
CA SER A 8 -13.81 -3.41 10.01
C SER A 8 -13.42 -4.87 9.72
N THR A 9 -14.33 -5.84 9.84
CA THR A 9 -14.07 -7.24 9.47
C THR A 9 -13.89 -7.41 7.97
N PHE A 10 -14.56 -6.62 7.13
CA PHE A 10 -14.35 -6.61 5.68
C PHE A 10 -12.97 -6.05 5.31
N PHE A 11 -12.55 -4.94 5.92
CA PHE A 11 -11.20 -4.39 5.74
C PHE A 11 -10.11 -5.34 6.24
N ILE A 12 -10.33 -6.00 7.39
CA ILE A 12 -9.41 -7.01 7.94
C ILE A 12 -9.35 -8.23 7.01
N THR A 13 -10.49 -8.73 6.52
CA THR A 13 -10.51 -9.85 5.56
C THR A 13 -9.84 -9.49 4.23
N ILE A 14 -9.97 -8.25 3.75
CA ILE A 14 -9.26 -7.78 2.56
C ILE A 14 -7.74 -7.66 2.79
N LEU A 15 -7.33 -7.18 3.97
CA LEU A 15 -5.92 -7.05 4.37
C LEU A 15 -5.26 -8.41 4.61
N PHE A 16 -5.95 -9.35 5.26
CA PHE A 16 -5.40 -10.63 5.71
C PHE A 16 -5.73 -11.83 4.83
N ASN A 17 -6.74 -11.77 3.95
CA ASN A 17 -6.98 -12.85 2.99
C ASN A 17 -5.97 -12.71 1.84
N THR A 18 -4.83 -13.36 2.05
CA THR A 18 -3.62 -13.33 1.20
C THR A 18 -3.45 -14.56 0.34
N GLN A 19 -4.43 -15.47 0.29
CA GLN A 19 -4.43 -16.56 -0.66
C GLN A 19 -5.29 -16.17 -1.86
N ALA A 20 -4.73 -15.30 -2.70
CA ALA A 20 -5.05 -15.38 -4.11
C ALA A 20 -4.01 -16.33 -4.69
N SER A 21 -4.42 -17.43 -5.32
CA SER A 21 -3.51 -18.45 -5.87
C SER A 21 -2.70 -17.97 -7.11
N ASP A 22 -2.65 -16.65 -7.33
CA ASP A 22 -2.04 -15.96 -8.47
C ASP A 22 -0.77 -15.16 -8.10
N ASP A 23 -0.30 -15.24 -6.85
CA ASP A 23 0.81 -14.39 -6.40
C ASP A 23 2.19 -15.02 -6.68
N ASP A 24 2.99 -14.35 -7.50
CA ASP A 24 4.43 -14.56 -7.58
C ASP A 24 5.08 -14.36 -6.19
N ASP A 25 6.11 -15.14 -5.85
CA ASP A 25 6.75 -15.08 -4.53
C ASP A 25 7.32 -13.67 -4.20
N ILE A 26 7.74 -12.92 -5.23
CA ILE A 26 8.27 -11.55 -5.13
C ILE A 26 7.16 -10.57 -4.73
N ASP A 27 5.96 -10.73 -5.29
CA ASP A 27 4.81 -9.89 -4.97
C ASP A 27 4.30 -10.19 -3.57
N ARG A 28 4.36 -11.46 -3.16
CA ARG A 28 4.09 -11.86 -1.78
C ARG A 28 5.08 -11.23 -0.82
N LEU A 29 6.37 -11.17 -1.16
CA LEU A 29 7.41 -10.55 -0.32
C LEU A 29 7.11 -9.08 -0.07
N ASN A 30 6.94 -8.31 -1.15
CA ASN A 30 6.79 -6.86 -1.09
C ASN A 30 5.46 -6.43 -0.46
N ARG A 31 4.38 -7.11 -0.78
CA ARG A 31 3.05 -6.69 -0.32
C ARG A 31 2.72 -7.16 1.08
N LYS A 32 3.18 -8.34 1.47
CA LYS A 32 2.85 -8.95 2.76
C LYS A 32 3.93 -8.68 3.79
N TYR A 33 5.16 -9.09 3.51
CA TYR A 33 6.24 -9.03 4.50
C TYR A 33 6.76 -7.61 4.70
N THR A 34 7.00 -6.85 3.63
CA THR A 34 7.47 -5.46 3.75
C THR A 34 6.42 -4.58 4.44
N VAL A 35 5.14 -4.72 4.10
CA VAL A 35 4.06 -3.97 4.76
C VAL A 35 3.94 -4.33 6.26
N TYR A 36 3.96 -5.63 6.61
CA TYR A 36 3.94 -6.03 8.02
C TYR A 36 5.17 -5.53 8.80
N LEU A 37 6.35 -5.58 8.20
CA LEU A 37 7.57 -5.06 8.79
C LEU A 37 7.47 -3.54 9.01
N LEU A 38 7.02 -2.79 8.01
CA LEU A 38 6.85 -1.34 8.12
C LEU A 38 5.79 -0.96 9.16
N ILE A 39 4.68 -1.69 9.24
CA ILE A 39 3.68 -1.49 10.29
C ILE A 39 4.27 -1.79 11.68
N ALA A 40 5.05 -2.87 11.84
CA ALA A 40 5.71 -3.17 13.11
C ALA A 40 6.69 -2.05 13.51
N LEU A 41 7.50 -1.54 12.58
CA LEU A 41 8.40 -0.42 12.81
C LEU A 41 7.64 0.89 13.13
N ALA A 42 6.51 1.13 12.48
CA ALA A 42 5.63 2.26 12.78
C ALA A 42 5.06 2.15 14.20
N VAL A 43 4.62 0.97 14.63
CA VAL A 43 4.12 0.73 16.00
C VAL A 43 5.25 0.89 17.02
N ILE A 44 6.45 0.36 16.75
CA ILE A 44 7.61 0.50 17.64
C ILE A 44 8.00 1.97 17.79
N SER A 45 8.10 2.71 16.68
CA SER A 45 8.42 4.15 16.73
C SER A 45 7.32 4.97 17.41
N ALA A 46 6.05 4.68 17.14
CA ALA A 46 4.90 5.33 17.78
C ALA A 46 4.78 4.99 19.27
N SER A 47 5.13 3.78 19.70
CA SER A 47 5.06 3.38 21.12
C SER A 47 5.93 4.27 22.00
N ARG A 48 7.08 4.73 21.48
CA ARG A 48 7.94 5.70 22.17
C ARG A 48 7.26 7.07 22.31
N LEU A 49 6.43 7.46 21.35
CA LEU A 49 5.71 8.75 21.33
C LEU A 49 4.47 8.74 22.23
N PHE A 50 3.68 7.66 22.24
CA PHE A 50 2.36 7.64 22.89
C PHE A 50 2.35 7.00 24.28
N MET A 51 3.23 6.04 24.57
CA MET A 51 3.09 5.24 25.79
C MET A 51 3.75 5.85 27.03
N ASN A 52 4.34 7.05 26.96
CA ASN A 52 5.02 7.72 28.10
C ASN A 52 6.05 6.84 28.85
N ILE A 53 6.52 5.74 28.23
CA ILE A 53 7.45 4.77 28.84
C ILE A 53 8.87 5.38 28.95
N THR A 54 9.23 6.31 28.06
CA THR A 54 10.55 6.98 28.05
C THR A 54 10.45 8.32 27.32
N SER A 55 11.19 9.35 27.77
CA SER A 55 11.30 10.62 27.04
C SER A 55 12.03 10.41 25.71
N LEU A 56 11.42 10.79 24.59
CA LEU A 56 11.98 10.63 23.23
C LEU A 56 13.38 11.25 23.08
N ILE A 57 13.57 12.38 23.75
CA ILE A 57 14.85 13.06 23.90
C ILE A 57 15.07 13.38 25.38
N SER A 58 16.31 13.27 25.83
CA SER A 58 16.72 13.68 27.16
C SER A 58 17.63 14.89 27.03
N CYS A 59 17.19 16.03 27.57
CA CYS A 59 17.93 17.27 27.47
C CYS A 59 18.69 17.53 28.78
N TRP A 60 19.83 18.22 28.66
CA TRP A 60 20.64 18.58 29.82
C TRP A 60 19.89 19.62 30.67
N ASN A 61 19.43 19.20 31.84
CA ASN A 61 18.59 19.99 32.73
C ASN A 61 19.41 20.52 33.92
N ARG A 62 18.96 21.64 34.52
CA ARG A 62 19.59 22.18 35.73
C ARG A 62 19.32 21.25 36.93
N ALA A 63 20.29 21.10 37.82
CA ALA A 63 20.21 20.22 38.99
C ALA A 63 19.03 20.50 39.94
N ASN A 64 18.52 21.74 39.99
CA ASN A 64 17.42 22.13 40.88
C ASN A 64 16.02 21.82 40.32
N PHE A 65 15.90 21.19 39.14
CA PHE A 65 14.60 20.90 38.54
C PHE A 65 13.95 19.66 39.17
N HIS A 66 12.69 19.79 39.55
CA HIS A 66 11.87 18.67 40.01
C HIS A 66 11.46 17.76 38.82
N SER A 67 11.00 16.54 39.12
CA SER A 67 10.68 15.53 38.10
C SER A 67 9.66 16.00 37.04
N ALA A 68 8.68 16.82 37.43
CA ALA A 68 7.70 17.41 36.52
C ALA A 68 8.34 18.41 35.54
N TYR A 69 9.28 19.24 36.03
CA TYR A 69 10.01 20.18 35.19
C TYR A 69 10.93 19.46 34.20
N ILE A 70 11.59 18.38 34.62
CA ILE A 70 12.42 17.55 33.73
C ILE A 70 11.60 16.95 32.58
N LYS A 71 10.39 16.47 32.86
CA LYS A 71 9.49 15.96 31.81
C LYS A 71 9.04 17.08 30.87
N TYR A 72 8.71 18.25 31.41
CA TYR A 72 8.31 19.42 30.62
C TYR A 72 9.43 19.92 29.71
N THR A 73 10.67 20.05 30.23
CA THR A 73 11.80 20.52 29.44
C THR A 73 12.15 19.54 28.33
N ASN A 74 12.14 18.24 28.60
CA ASN A 74 12.34 17.21 27.57
C ASN A 74 11.26 17.26 26.48
N TYR A 75 9.99 17.51 26.85
CA TYR A 75 8.89 17.66 25.89
C TYR A 75 9.06 18.90 25.01
N ILE A 76 9.35 20.06 25.60
CA ILE A 76 9.60 21.30 24.86
C ILE A 76 10.81 21.16 23.95
N CYS A 77 11.86 20.48 24.40
CA CYS A 77 13.07 20.22 23.62
C CYS A 77 12.81 19.29 22.41
N PHE A 78 11.78 18.44 22.47
CA PHE A 78 11.37 17.60 21.34
C PHE A 78 10.51 18.35 20.32
N ILE A 79 9.57 19.17 20.79
CA ILE A 79 8.66 19.92 19.90
C ILE A 79 9.37 21.12 19.28
N THR A 80 10.23 21.77 20.05
CA THR A 80 11.11 22.82 19.55
C THR A 80 12.20 22.14 18.77
N ASN A 81 12.19 22.29 17.45
CA ASN A 81 13.17 21.62 16.59
C ASN A 81 14.61 21.87 17.07
N THR A 82 15.44 20.83 17.00
CA THR A 82 16.84 20.87 17.43
C THR A 82 17.76 21.13 16.23
N TYR A 83 18.98 21.59 16.47
CA TYR A 83 19.99 21.76 15.43
C TYR A 83 21.27 21.02 15.82
N GLN A 84 22.00 20.53 14.82
CA GLN A 84 23.28 19.87 15.05
C GLN A 84 24.40 20.91 15.17
N LEU A 85 25.27 20.71 16.15
CA LEU A 85 26.49 21.49 16.36
C LEU A 85 27.67 20.51 16.48
N ASP A 86 28.78 20.82 15.83
CA ASP A 86 29.99 20.02 15.96
C ASP A 86 30.72 20.37 17.28
N THR A 87 31.47 19.41 17.84
CA THR A 87 32.04 19.56 19.20
C THR A 87 33.09 20.68 19.29
N ASN A 88 33.71 21.01 18.17
CA ASN A 88 34.75 22.04 18.07
C ASN A 88 34.21 23.43 17.67
N GLU A 89 32.91 23.54 17.40
CA GLU A 89 32.30 24.78 16.92
C GLU A 89 31.66 25.59 18.06
N GLN A 90 31.81 26.92 18.02
CA GLN A 90 31.11 27.79 18.96
C GLN A 90 29.62 27.87 18.61
N ILE A 91 28.78 28.05 19.63
CA ILE A 91 27.33 28.20 19.42
C ILE A 91 27.08 29.45 18.57
N PRO A 92 26.48 29.32 17.36
CA PRO A 92 26.30 30.45 16.46
C PRO A 92 25.39 31.50 17.10
N ASN A 93 25.76 32.78 17.02
CA ASN A 93 24.96 33.90 17.56
C ASN A 93 23.80 34.29 16.62
N SER A 94 23.95 34.01 15.33
CA SER A 94 22.95 34.30 14.30
C SER A 94 21.78 33.31 14.36
N ILE A 95 20.55 33.84 14.43
CA ILE A 95 19.32 33.03 14.37
C ILE A 95 19.21 32.32 13.01
N ASN A 96 19.69 32.94 11.93
CA ASN A 96 19.59 32.40 10.59
C ASN A 96 20.48 31.18 10.39
N GLU A 97 21.69 31.19 10.97
CA GLU A 97 22.60 30.05 10.94
C GLU A 97 22.05 28.85 11.73
N ARG A 98 21.43 29.12 12.89
CA ARG A 98 20.74 28.08 13.67
C ARG A 98 19.62 27.44 12.87
N LYS A 99 18.77 28.27 12.22
CA LYS A 99 17.64 27.80 11.39
C LYS A 99 18.08 26.92 10.22
N ALA A 100 19.23 27.21 9.61
CA ALA A 100 19.75 26.43 8.49
C ALA A 100 20.16 25.00 8.88
N ARG A 101 20.48 24.75 10.16
CA ARG A 101 20.95 23.46 10.68
C ARG A 101 19.90 22.68 11.45
N VAL A 102 18.63 23.10 11.37
CA VAL A 102 17.53 22.49 12.12
C VAL A 102 17.17 21.11 11.56
N LEU A 103 16.95 20.16 12.46
CA LEU A 103 16.55 18.78 12.18
C LEU A 103 15.05 18.62 12.46
N ASN A 104 14.23 18.48 11.41
CA ASN A 104 12.77 18.37 11.54
C ASN A 104 12.23 16.95 11.31
N TYR A 105 13.06 15.95 10.97
CA TYR A 105 12.55 14.66 10.49
C TYR A 105 12.03 13.74 11.60
N TYR A 106 12.57 13.83 12.82
CA TYR A 106 12.24 12.93 13.94
C TYR A 106 10.75 12.93 14.30
N GLN A 107 10.09 14.08 14.16
CA GLN A 107 8.66 14.24 14.42
C GLN A 107 7.81 13.54 13.35
N TRP A 108 8.29 13.48 12.12
CA TRP A 108 7.55 12.96 10.96
C TRP A 108 7.82 11.49 10.64
N THR A 109 8.92 10.93 11.14
CA THR A 109 9.32 9.52 10.94
C THR A 109 8.16 8.51 11.04
N PRO A 110 7.35 8.45 12.12
CA PRO A 110 6.28 7.45 12.22
C PRO A 110 5.21 7.61 11.13
N PHE A 111 4.90 8.85 10.73
CA PHE A 111 3.93 9.13 9.66
C PHE A 111 4.49 8.74 8.29
N ILE A 112 5.78 9.00 8.04
CA ILE A 112 6.46 8.63 6.80
C ILE A 112 6.49 7.11 6.64
N ILE A 113 6.82 6.36 7.70
CA ILE A 113 6.85 4.88 7.67
C ILE A 113 5.45 4.31 7.41
N LEU A 114 4.42 4.88 8.04
CA LEU A 114 3.03 4.47 7.81
C LEU A 114 2.59 4.78 6.37
N LEU A 115 2.97 5.94 5.84
CA LEU A 115 2.69 6.32 4.46
C LEU A 115 3.42 5.41 3.47
N MET A 116 4.67 5.03 3.75
CA MET A 116 5.40 4.04 2.96
C MET A 116 4.68 2.68 2.96
N ALA A 117 4.23 2.20 4.12
CA ALA A 117 3.44 0.96 4.21
C ALA A 117 2.16 1.02 3.37
N LEU A 118 1.48 2.18 3.35
CA LEU A 118 0.31 2.41 2.51
C LEU A 118 0.69 2.34 1.02
N PHE A 119 1.76 3.00 0.59
CA PHE A 119 2.20 2.97 -0.80
C PHE A 119 2.57 1.57 -1.28
N PHE A 120 3.17 0.72 -0.44
CA PHE A 120 3.42 -0.69 -0.78
C PHE A 120 2.14 -1.53 -0.87
N TYR A 121 1.04 -1.09 -0.25
CA TYR A 121 -0.26 -1.75 -0.31
C TYR A 121 -1.12 -1.30 -1.50
N LEU A 122 -0.94 -0.06 -1.96
CA LEU A 122 -1.76 0.55 -3.03
C LEU A 122 -1.80 -0.26 -4.34
N PRO A 123 -0.69 -0.80 -4.88
CA PRO A 123 -0.71 -1.52 -6.15
C PRO A 123 -1.71 -2.69 -6.13
N ARG A 124 -1.76 -3.46 -5.04
CA ARG A 124 -2.75 -4.54 -4.88
C ARG A 124 -4.18 -4.04 -4.75
N LEU A 125 -4.38 -2.93 -4.05
CA LEU A 125 -5.71 -2.32 -3.94
C LEU A 125 -6.20 -1.89 -5.33
N PHE A 126 -5.32 -1.31 -6.14
CA PHE A 126 -5.62 -0.99 -7.53
C PHE A 126 -5.87 -2.24 -8.36
N TRP A 127 -5.02 -3.28 -8.27
CA TRP A 127 -5.22 -4.57 -8.94
C TRP A 127 -6.61 -5.13 -8.66
N ARG A 128 -6.97 -5.29 -7.38
CA ARG A 128 -8.26 -5.87 -6.97
C ARG A 128 -9.46 -5.02 -7.39
N THR A 129 -9.36 -3.69 -7.29
CA THR A 129 -10.46 -2.80 -7.64
C THR A 129 -10.68 -2.75 -9.16
N LEU A 130 -9.59 -2.79 -9.93
CA LEU A 130 -9.63 -2.73 -11.38
C LEU A 130 -9.92 -4.09 -12.03
N SER A 131 -9.50 -5.21 -11.41
CA SER A 131 -9.79 -6.57 -11.87
C SER A 131 -11.28 -6.87 -11.76
N VAL A 132 -11.92 -6.56 -10.64
CA VAL A 132 -13.39 -6.71 -10.47
C VAL A 132 -14.16 -5.88 -11.51
N ARG A 133 -13.62 -4.72 -11.90
CA ARG A 133 -14.26 -3.85 -12.89
C ARG A 133 -14.13 -4.34 -14.33
N SER A 134 -13.23 -5.28 -14.59
CA SER A 134 -13.02 -5.87 -15.93
C SER A 134 -14.14 -6.83 -16.33
N GLY A 135 -14.97 -7.28 -15.37
CA GLY A 135 -16.09 -8.18 -15.61
C GLY A 135 -15.71 -9.67 -15.65
N ILE A 136 -14.43 -10.00 -15.47
CA ILE A 136 -13.94 -11.37 -15.31
C ILE A 136 -13.17 -11.45 -14.01
N ASP A 137 -13.56 -12.38 -13.14
CA ASP A 137 -12.79 -12.69 -11.96
C ASP A 137 -11.68 -13.68 -12.34
N LEU A 138 -10.48 -13.13 -12.59
CA LEU A 138 -9.30 -13.94 -12.90
C LEU A 138 -8.95 -14.88 -11.73
N LEU A 139 -9.27 -14.49 -10.49
CA LEU A 139 -8.98 -15.28 -9.30
C LEU A 139 -9.79 -16.58 -9.30
N ASP A 140 -11.08 -16.51 -9.65
CA ASP A 140 -11.95 -17.68 -9.72
C ASP A 140 -11.44 -18.70 -10.75
N ILE A 141 -10.93 -18.23 -11.90
CA ILE A 141 -10.35 -19.11 -12.93
C ILE A 141 -9.08 -19.79 -12.42
N ILE A 142 -8.23 -19.05 -11.71
CA ILE A 142 -6.96 -19.57 -11.19
C ILE A 142 -7.19 -20.53 -10.04
N ASP A 143 -8.16 -20.23 -9.17
CA ASP A 143 -8.56 -21.12 -8.08
C ASP A 143 -9.16 -22.41 -8.65
N ALA A 144 -10.03 -22.33 -9.67
CA ALA A 144 -10.54 -23.50 -10.39
C ALA A 144 -9.40 -24.30 -11.07
N ALA A 145 -8.40 -23.63 -11.64
CA ALA A 145 -7.22 -24.28 -12.21
C ALA A 145 -6.37 -24.98 -11.14
N GLY A 146 -6.29 -24.40 -9.93
CA GLY A 146 -5.67 -25.01 -8.76
C GLY A 146 -6.41 -26.26 -8.29
N GLU A 147 -7.74 -26.19 -8.18
CA GLU A 147 -8.61 -27.29 -7.77
C GLU A 147 -8.57 -28.47 -8.75
N THR A 148 -8.43 -28.20 -10.04
CA THR A 148 -8.31 -29.26 -11.06
C THR A 148 -7.12 -30.19 -10.81
N LYS A 149 -6.04 -29.69 -10.18
CA LYS A 149 -4.87 -30.51 -9.81
C LYS A 149 -5.13 -31.41 -8.60
N THR A 150 -6.07 -31.05 -7.72
CA THR A 150 -6.31 -31.74 -6.44
C THR A 150 -7.47 -32.72 -6.50
N VAL A 151 -8.50 -32.43 -7.29
CA VAL A 151 -9.65 -33.32 -7.54
C VAL A 151 -9.13 -34.64 -8.10
N LYS A 152 -9.65 -35.79 -7.64
CA LYS A 152 -9.27 -37.13 -8.15
C LYS A 152 -10.29 -37.72 -9.13
N ASP A 153 -11.52 -37.26 -9.05
CA ASP A 153 -12.60 -37.73 -9.92
C ASP A 153 -12.44 -37.16 -11.34
N PHE A 154 -12.73 -37.97 -12.35
CA PHE A 154 -12.57 -37.58 -13.75
C PHE A 154 -13.70 -36.67 -14.21
N ASP A 155 -14.94 -36.93 -13.77
CA ASP A 155 -16.12 -36.16 -14.18
C ASP A 155 -16.09 -34.72 -13.64
N ASP A 156 -15.69 -34.55 -12.37
CA ASP A 156 -15.55 -33.24 -11.74
C ASP A 156 -14.45 -32.39 -12.40
N ARG A 157 -13.31 -33.02 -12.76
CA ARG A 157 -12.23 -32.35 -13.51
C ARG A 157 -12.72 -31.86 -14.87
N ASP A 158 -13.45 -32.68 -15.60
CA ASP A 158 -14.00 -32.31 -16.91
C ASP A 158 -14.99 -31.15 -16.80
N GLN A 159 -15.78 -31.09 -15.73
CA GLN A 159 -16.67 -29.95 -15.46
C GLN A 159 -15.90 -28.67 -15.16
N LEU A 160 -14.85 -28.72 -14.33
CA LEU A 160 -14.01 -27.55 -14.03
C LEU A 160 -13.30 -27.04 -15.29
N ILE A 161 -12.75 -27.94 -16.10
CA ILE A 161 -12.09 -27.56 -17.36
C ILE A 161 -13.08 -26.92 -18.33
N LYS A 162 -14.30 -27.48 -18.47
CA LYS A 162 -15.36 -26.89 -19.30
C LYS A 162 -15.73 -25.49 -18.80
N TYR A 163 -15.94 -25.31 -17.50
CA TYR A 163 -16.21 -24.00 -16.92
C TYR A 163 -15.12 -22.97 -17.23
N MET A 164 -13.84 -23.35 -17.12
CA MET A 164 -12.73 -22.46 -17.46
C MET A 164 -12.68 -22.12 -18.95
N VAL A 165 -12.85 -23.11 -19.83
CA VAL A 165 -12.85 -22.92 -21.28
C VAL A 165 -14.01 -22.03 -21.69
N ASP A 166 -15.23 -22.27 -21.20
CA ASP A 166 -16.42 -21.46 -21.48
C ASP A 166 -16.24 -20.01 -21.03
N THR A 167 -15.60 -19.79 -19.88
CA THR A 167 -15.31 -18.45 -19.35
C THR A 167 -14.29 -17.71 -20.22
N ILE A 168 -13.24 -18.41 -20.68
CA ILE A 168 -12.22 -17.84 -21.57
C ILE A 168 -12.81 -17.57 -22.97
N ASP A 169 -13.58 -18.50 -23.53
CA ASP A 169 -14.23 -18.31 -24.82
C ASP A 169 -15.19 -17.13 -24.78
N MET A 170 -16.03 -17.01 -23.74
CA MET A 170 -16.90 -15.84 -23.54
C MET A 170 -16.12 -14.52 -23.45
N TYR A 171 -14.89 -14.53 -22.93
CA TYR A 171 -14.02 -13.35 -22.92
C TYR A 171 -13.43 -13.05 -24.30
N VAL A 172 -12.98 -14.08 -25.02
CA VAL A 172 -12.36 -13.95 -26.34
C VAL A 172 -13.40 -13.51 -27.38
N ASP A 173 -14.60 -14.06 -27.32
CA ASP A 173 -15.73 -13.83 -28.24
C ASP A 173 -16.62 -12.63 -27.87
N ASP A 174 -16.24 -11.78 -26.90
CA ASP A 174 -17.03 -10.60 -26.53
C ASP A 174 -17.28 -9.69 -27.76
N ALA A 175 -18.50 -9.75 -28.28
CA ALA A 175 -18.92 -9.16 -29.57
C ALA A 175 -18.72 -7.63 -29.65
N ARG A 176 -18.52 -6.96 -28.51
CA ARG A 176 -18.19 -5.53 -28.44
C ARG A 176 -16.81 -5.21 -29.02
N ARG A 177 -15.87 -6.17 -29.02
CA ARG A 177 -14.51 -6.02 -29.57
C ARG A 177 -14.51 -5.80 -31.09
N HIS A 178 -15.47 -6.40 -31.80
CA HIS A 178 -15.67 -6.19 -33.23
C HIS A 178 -16.27 -4.80 -33.53
N SER A 179 -17.22 -4.32 -32.70
CA SER A 179 -17.87 -3.02 -32.90
C SER A 179 -16.95 -1.80 -32.68
N ASP A 180 -15.94 -1.94 -31.82
CA ASP A 180 -14.98 -0.86 -31.51
C ASP A 180 -13.78 -0.83 -32.47
N ALA A 181 -13.44 -1.96 -33.10
CA ALA A 181 -12.42 -2.04 -34.15
C ALA A 181 -12.81 -1.23 -35.40
N GLU A 182 -14.10 -1.19 -35.75
CA GLU A 182 -14.64 -0.37 -36.85
C GLU A 182 -14.59 1.15 -36.57
N LYS A 183 -14.60 1.58 -35.29
CA LYS A 183 -14.65 3.02 -34.92
C LYS A 183 -13.27 3.68 -34.73
N ARG A 184 -12.18 3.00 -35.07
CA ARG A 184 -10.82 3.33 -34.59
C ARG A 184 -10.12 4.46 -35.39
N GLN A 185 -10.60 5.69 -35.23
CA GLN A 185 -9.83 6.91 -35.51
C GLN A 185 -9.94 7.88 -34.31
N ARG A 186 -9.12 7.70 -33.27
CA ARG A 186 -9.02 8.65 -32.12
C ARG A 186 -7.57 8.90 -31.69
N SER A 187 -7.30 10.15 -31.29
CA SER A 187 -5.97 10.79 -31.24
C SER A 187 -5.09 10.38 -30.05
N LEU A 188 -3.78 10.57 -30.21
CA LEU A 188 -2.71 10.32 -29.22
C LEU A 188 -2.96 10.99 -27.85
N ILE A 189 -3.68 12.11 -27.82
CA ILE A 189 -3.95 12.89 -26.60
C ILE A 189 -4.92 12.16 -25.67
N GLN A 190 -5.88 11.40 -26.22
CA GLN A 190 -6.78 10.57 -25.40
C GLN A 190 -6.07 9.35 -24.80
N LYS A 191 -5.02 8.82 -25.46
CA LYS A 191 -4.19 7.72 -24.94
C LYS A 191 -3.36 8.17 -23.72
N PHE A 192 -2.86 9.40 -23.74
CA PHE A 192 -2.12 9.98 -22.61
C PHE A 192 -3.03 10.24 -21.40
N PHE A 193 -4.25 10.74 -21.64
CA PHE A 193 -5.26 10.91 -20.59
C PHE A 193 -5.83 9.58 -20.07
N GLN A 194 -5.85 8.53 -20.91
CA GLN A 194 -6.20 7.15 -20.53
C GLN A 194 -5.16 6.47 -19.63
N LEU A 195 -3.88 6.82 -19.75
CA LEU A 195 -2.82 6.31 -18.89
C LEU A 195 -2.93 6.89 -17.46
N LEU A 196 -3.32 8.17 -17.36
CA LEU A 196 -3.42 8.90 -16.10
C LEU A 196 -4.77 8.69 -15.38
N CYS A 197 -5.86 8.49 -16.14
CA CYS A 197 -7.16 8.07 -15.62
C CYS A 197 -7.49 6.67 -16.14
N CYS A 198 -7.21 5.65 -15.32
CA CYS A 198 -7.52 4.20 -15.51
C CYS A 198 -9.01 3.86 -15.75
N MET A 199 -9.85 4.81 -16.14
CA MET A 199 -11.31 4.71 -16.12
C MET A 199 -11.95 4.44 -17.48
N THR A 200 -11.22 4.45 -18.60
CA THR A 200 -11.84 4.24 -19.92
C THR A 200 -10.92 3.52 -20.89
N GLY A 201 -10.65 2.25 -20.62
CA GLY A 201 -10.07 1.32 -21.58
C GLY A 201 -10.54 -0.11 -21.35
N LYS A 202 -11.81 -0.28 -20.97
CA LYS A 202 -12.40 -1.52 -20.45
C LYS A 202 -12.32 -2.74 -21.38
N PHE A 203 -11.96 -2.57 -22.66
CA PHE A 203 -12.23 -3.59 -23.70
C PHE A 203 -11.11 -3.75 -24.76
N LEU A 204 -9.87 -3.37 -24.45
CA LEU A 204 -8.73 -3.87 -25.22
C LEU A 204 -8.14 -5.06 -24.46
N GLY A 205 -7.89 -6.19 -25.13
CA GLY A 205 -7.22 -7.36 -24.54
C GLY A 205 -5.83 -7.08 -23.94
N ASN A 206 -5.30 -5.87 -24.10
CA ASN A 206 -4.11 -5.36 -23.42
C ASN A 206 -4.41 -4.75 -22.04
N TYR A 207 -5.65 -4.61 -21.60
CA TYR A 207 -6.00 -3.94 -20.33
C TYR A 207 -5.31 -4.65 -19.15
N PHE A 208 -5.46 -5.97 -19.04
CA PHE A 208 -4.79 -6.75 -18.00
C PHE A 208 -3.26 -6.67 -18.06
N ILE A 209 -2.67 -6.76 -19.26
CA ILE A 209 -1.22 -6.65 -19.45
C ILE A 209 -0.72 -5.24 -19.10
N THR A 210 -1.46 -4.20 -19.48
CA THR A 210 -1.10 -2.80 -19.17
C THR A 210 -1.26 -2.51 -17.68
N LEU A 211 -2.26 -3.13 -17.04
CA LEU A 211 -2.53 -3.02 -15.61
C LEU A 211 -1.46 -3.76 -14.79
N TYR A 212 -1.02 -4.94 -15.27
CA TYR A 212 0.09 -5.69 -14.68
C TYR A 212 1.43 -4.94 -14.84
N ILE A 213 1.71 -4.34 -16.00
CA ILE A 213 2.97 -3.56 -16.21
C ILE A 213 2.99 -2.26 -15.39
N PHE A 214 1.82 -1.69 -15.07
CA PHE A 214 1.72 -0.45 -14.31
C PHE A 214 1.86 -0.64 -12.78
N ILE A 215 1.62 -1.86 -12.29
CA ILE A 215 1.64 -2.25 -10.88
C ILE A 215 2.98 -2.85 -10.51
#